data_AF-A0A2T5I4A7-F1
#
_entry.id   AF-A0A2T5I4A7-F1
#
_cell.length_a   1.000
_cell.length_b   1.000
_cell.length_c   1.000
_cell.angle_alpha   90.00
_cell.angle_beta   90.00
_cell.angle_gamma   90.00
#
_symmetry.space_group_name_H-M   'P 1'
#
loop_
_entity.id
_entity.type
_entity.pdbx_description
1 polymer ?
#
loop_
_entity_poly.entity_id
_entity_poly.type
_entity_poly.pdbx_seq_one_letter_code
_entity_poly.pdbx_strand_id
1 'polypeptide(L)' 'MELSRTQYSQEFREQSVKFFKESGLTLVEVAKRLSLP' A
#
# COMPACT_ATOMS: atom_id res chain seq x y z
N MET A 1 -19.48 -12.28 -3.08
CA MET A 1 -18.25 -12.93 -2.58
C MET A 1 -17.58 -11.90 -1.70
N GLU A 2 -17.75 -12.00 -0.38
CA GLU A 2 -17.10 -11.06 0.55
C GLU A 2 -15.60 -11.39 0.54
N LEU A 3 -14.78 -10.46 0.05
CA LEU A 3 -13.34 -10.63 0.02
C LEU A 3 -12.85 -10.64 1.47
N SER A 4 -12.42 -11.81 1.95
CA SER A 4 -11.74 -11.96 3.23
C SER A 4 -10.63 -10.92 3.27
N ARG A 5 -10.74 -9.96 4.19
CA ARG A 5 -9.79 -8.85 4.28
C ARG A 5 -8.46 -9.44 4.75
N THR A 6 -7.59 -9.79 3.79
CA THR A 6 -6.28 -10.38 4.08
C THR A 6 -5.53 -9.44 5.02
N GLN A 7 -5.28 -9.90 6.24
CA GLN A 7 -4.55 -9.12 7.22
C GLN A 7 -3.06 -9.35 7.01
N TYR A 8 -2.37 -8.31 6.53
CA TYR A 8 -0.92 -8.33 6.49
C TYR A 8 -0.33 -8.34 7.90
N SER A 9 0.77 -9.06 8.07
CA SER A 9 1.57 -9.08 9.31
C SER A 9 2.08 -7.69 9.65
N GLN A 10 2.39 -7.47 10.93
CA GLN A 10 2.89 -6.19 11.41
C GLN A 10 4.21 -5.79 10.71
N GLU A 11 5.15 -6.73 10.61
CA GLU A 11 6.44 -6.52 9.94
C GLU A 11 6.28 -6.07 8.48
N PHE A 12 5.36 -6.70 7.75
CA PHE A 12 5.07 -6.33 6.37
C PHE A 12 4.51 -4.92 6.27
N ARG A 13 3.63 -4.52 7.20
CA ARG A 13 3.08 -3.15 7.24
C ARG A 13 4.18 -2.13 7.51
N GLU A 14 5.06 -2.40 8.47
CA GLU A 14 6.17 -1.49 8.81
C GLU A 14 7.14 -1.32 7.64
N GLN A 15 7.53 -2.41 6.98
CA GLN A 15 8.38 -2.36 5.79
C GLN A 15 7.70 -1.63 4.63
N SER A 16 6.40 -1.87 4.40
CA SER A 16 5.65 -1.19 3.34
C SER A 16 5.57 0.32 3.58
N VAL A 17 5.33 0.76 4.82
CA VAL A 17 5.32 2.18 5.17
C VAL A 17 6.69 2.81 4.99
N LYS A 18 7.76 2.11 5.40
CA LYS A 18 9.14 2.60 5.23
C LYS A 18 9.49 2.77 3.75
N PHE A 19 9.25 1.73 2.94
CA PHE A 19 9.44 1.76 1.50
C PHE A 19 8.68 2.91 0.84
N PHE A 20 7.42 3.11 1.24
CA PHE A 20 6.59 4.17 0.70
C PHE A 20 7.16 5.57 0.99
N LYS A 21 7.62 5.79 2.23
CA LYS A 21 8.27 7.05 2.64
C LYS A 21 9.59 7.30 1.91
N GLU A 22 10.41 6.27 1.71
CA GLU A 22 11.70 6.36 1.01
C GLU A 22 11.53 6.58 -0.50
N SER A 23 10.47 6.02 -1.09
CA SER A 23 10.23 6.12 -2.53
C SER A 23 9.79 7.53 -2.99
N GLY A 24 9.46 8.44 -2.06
CA GLY A 24 8.95 9.79 -2.38
C GLY A 24 7.61 9.79 -3.14
N LEU A 25 6.99 8.62 -3.32
CA LEU A 25 5.73 8.47 -4.02
C LEU A 25 4.59 8.88 -3.10
N THR A 26 3.68 9.69 -3.60
CA THR A 26 2.45 10.05 -2.86
C THR A 26 1.39 8.98 -3.09
N LEU A 27 0.50 8.77 -2.11
CA LEU A 27 -0.56 7.74 -2.23
C LEU A 27 -1.43 7.98 -3.46
N VAL A 28 -1.58 9.25 -3.82
CA VAL A 28 -2.30 9.72 -5.01
C VAL A 28 -1.58 9.33 -6.31
N GLU A 29 -0.25 9.45 -6.36
CA GLU A 29 0.51 9.07 -7.55
C GLU A 29 0.51 7.57 -7.78
N VAL A 30 0.61 6.79 -6.70
CA VAL A 30 0.50 5.33 -6.78
C VAL A 30 -0.91 4.90 -7.16
N ALA A 31 -1.94 5.52 -6.59
CA ALA A 31 -3.33 5.25 -6.98
C ALA A 31 -3.57 5.55 -8.47
N LYS A 32 -3.06 6.69 -8.98
CA LYS A 32 -3.11 7.03 -10.42
C LYS A 32 -2.41 5.97 -11.29
N ARG A 33 -1.22 5.52 -10.87
CA ARG A 33 -0.44 4.51 -11.64
C ARG A 33 -1.10 3.14 -11.63
N LEU A 34 -1.83 2.82 -10.57
CA LEU A 34 -2.57 1.57 -10.42
C LEU A 34 -4.00 1.66 -10.98
N SER A 35 -4.39 2.80 -11.57
CA SER A 35 -5.75 3.06 -12.06
C SER A 35 -6.82 2.75 -11.01
N LEU A 36 -6.49 3.00 -9.74
CA LEU A 36 -7.42 2.81 -8.62
C LEU A 36 -8.34 4.04 -8.55
N PRO A 37 -9.66 3.84 -8.37
CA PRO A 37 -10.63 4.92 -8.24
C PRO A 37 -10.41 5.75 -6.97
#